data_AF-B7JZF0-F1
#
_entry.id   AF-B7JZF0-F1
#
_cell.length_a   1.000
_cell.length_b   1.000
_cell.length_c   1.000
_cell.angle_alpha   90.00
_cell.angle_beta   90.00
_cell.angle_gamma   90.00
#
_symmetry.space_group_name_H-M   'P 1'
#
loop_
_entity.id
_entity.type
_entity.pdbx_description
1 polymer ?
#
loop_
_entity_poly.entity_id
_entity_poly.type
_entity_poly.pdbx_seq_one_letter_code
_entity_poly.pdbx_strand_id
1 'polypeptide(L)' 'MNPDTIREKVKVIESKREFLVKLLDKPNLGILSVDVKQAIEELDELVEEFELTFPENK' A
#
# COMPACT_ATOMS: atom_id res chain seq x y z
N MET A 1 8.37 -12.27 -15.84
CA MET A 1 8.59 -10.96 -15.17
C MET A 1 9.90 -11.03 -14.42
N ASN A 2 10.74 -10.00 -14.49
CA ASN A 2 11.96 -9.89 -13.68
C ASN A 2 11.56 -9.44 -12.25
N PRO A 3 12.12 -10.02 -11.17
CA PRO A 3 12.01 -9.50 -9.80
C PRO A 3 12.15 -7.97 -9.67
N ASP A 4 13.05 -7.34 -10.43
CA ASP A 4 13.22 -5.88 -10.41
C ASP A 4 11.96 -5.14 -10.90
N THR A 5 11.31 -5.67 -11.95
CA THR A 5 10.04 -5.14 -12.45
C THR A 5 8.92 -5.28 -11.43
N ILE A 6 8.95 -6.31 -10.58
CA ILE A 6 7.96 -6.50 -9.51
C ILE A 6 8.25 -5.50 -8.38
N ARG A 7 9.51 -5.31 -7.97
CA ARG A 7 9.90 -4.27 -6.99
C ARG A 7 9.45 -2.87 -7.42
N GLU A 8 9.69 -2.48 -8.67
CA GLU A 8 9.26 -1.18 -9.19
C GLU A 8 7.73 -1.01 -9.11
N LYS A 9 6.97 -2.05 -9.47
CA LYS A 9 5.51 -2.03 -9.36
C LYS A 9 5.04 -1.92 -7.92
N VAL A 10 5.66 -2.65 -6.99
CA VAL A 10 5.32 -2.57 -5.57
C VAL A 10 5.63 -1.18 -5.02
N LYS A 11 6.76 -0.56 -5.37
CA LYS A 11 7.05 0.84 -4.99
C LYS A 11 5.99 1.83 -5.49
N VAL A 12 5.48 1.64 -6.70
CA VAL A 12 4.39 2.47 -7.22
C VAL A 12 3.11 2.26 -6.42
N ILE A 13 2.81 1.03 -6.02
CA ILE A 13 1.64 0.70 -5.17
C ILE A 13 1.81 1.32 -3.78
N GLU A 14 2.95 1.14 -3.13
CA GLU A 14 3.30 1.71 -1.83
C GLU A 14 3.11 3.23 -1.80
N SER A 15 3.49 3.93 -2.89
CA SER A 15 3.29 5.38 -3.00
C SER A 15 1.82 5.82 -2.91
N LYS A 16 0.85 4.93 -3.17
CA LYS A 16 -0.59 5.22 -3.06
C LYS A 16 -1.08 5.23 -1.62
N ARG A 17 -0.32 4.67 -0.68
CA ARG A 17 -0.62 4.71 0.75
C ARG A 17 -0.83 6.14 1.23
N GLU A 18 0.09 7.05 0.87
CA GLU A 18 0.03 8.45 1.30
C GLU A 18 -1.24 9.15 0.79
N PHE A 19 -1.71 8.79 -0.41
CA PHE A 19 -2.97 9.28 -0.95
C PHE A 19 -4.17 8.82 -0.11
N LEU A 20 -4.20 7.55 0.29
CA LEU A 20 -5.27 7.00 1.13
C LEU A 20 -5.28 7.62 2.54
N VAL A 21 -4.10 7.85 3.13
CA VAL A 21 -3.98 8.55 4.41
C VAL A 21 -4.55 9.97 4.31
N LYS A 22 -4.13 10.75 3.30
CA LYS A 22 -4.68 12.09 3.06
C LYS A 22 -6.18 12.09 2.76
N LEU A 23 -6.68 10.99 2.18
CA LEU A 23 -8.09 10.82 1.91
C LEU A 23 -8.89 10.61 3.21
N LEU A 24 -8.34 9.87 4.19
CA LEU A 24 -8.97 9.73 5.51
C LEU A 24 -9.08 11.03 6.31
N ASP A 25 -8.14 11.96 6.09
CA ASP A 25 -8.16 13.28 6.75
C ASP A 25 -9.29 14.18 6.23
N LYS A 26 -9.91 13.85 5.09
CA LYS A 26 -11.00 14.65 4.54
C LYS A 26 -12.28 14.46 5.34
N PRO A 27 -13.03 15.55 5.62
CA PRO A 27 -14.34 15.43 6.23
C PRO A 27 -15.33 14.77 5.27
N ASN A 28 -16.43 14.24 5.82
CA ASN A 28 -17.59 13.73 5.06
C ASN A 28 -17.33 12.47 4.21
N LEU A 29 -16.34 11.62 4.55
CA LEU A 29 -16.20 10.32 3.88
C LEU A 29 -17.33 9.34 4.21
N GLY A 30 -17.96 9.45 5.37
CA GLY A 30 -19.00 8.51 5.80
C GLY A 30 -18.50 7.07 5.76
N ILE A 31 -19.28 6.18 5.12
CA ILE A 31 -18.97 4.74 5.01
C ILE A 31 -17.65 4.49 4.25
N LEU A 32 -17.29 5.36 3.29
CA LEU A 32 -16.05 5.24 2.53
C LEU A 32 -14.81 5.29 3.43
N SER A 33 -14.90 5.88 4.63
CA SER A 33 -13.77 5.89 5.58
C SER A 33 -13.38 4.49 6.07
N VAL A 34 -14.33 3.55 6.11
CA VAL A 34 -14.06 2.15 6.46
C VAL A 34 -13.29 1.48 5.32
N ASP A 35 -13.77 1.63 4.10
CA ASP A 35 -13.12 1.06 2.91
C ASP A 35 -11.70 1.60 2.72
N VAL A 36 -11.48 2.91 2.98
CA VAL A 36 -10.15 3.51 2.86
C VAL A 36 -9.21 3.02 3.97
N LYS A 37 -9.70 2.79 5.19
CA LYS A 37 -8.89 2.17 6.26
C LYS A 37 -8.50 0.74 5.89
N GLN A 38 -9.46 -0.05 5.41
CA GLN A 38 -9.20 -1.41 4.97
C GLN A 38 -8.19 -1.45 3.82
N ALA A 39 -8.31 -0.54 2.84
CA ALA A 39 -7.35 -0.47 1.73
C ALA A 39 -5.92 -0.07 2.18
N ILE A 40 -5.79 0.69 3.27
CA ILE A 40 -4.46 0.99 3.86
C ILE A 40 -3.90 -0.26 4.55
N GLU A 41 -4.71 -0.96 5.33
CA GLU A 41 -4.31 -2.20 6.01
C GLU A 41 -3.89 -3.27 5.00
N GLU A 42 -4.68 -3.53 3.95
CA GLU A 42 -4.35 -4.48 2.90
C GLU A 42 -3.07 -4.10 2.14
N LEU A 43 -2.81 -2.80 1.97
CA LEU A 43 -1.60 -2.32 1.32
C LEU A 43 -0.37 -2.48 2.22
N ASP A 44 -0.51 -2.23 3.52
CA ASP A 44 0.55 -2.46 4.51
C ASP A 44 0.89 -3.95 4.61
N GLU A 45 -0.11 -4.83 4.65
CA GLU A 45 0.06 -6.29 4.61
C GLU A 45 0.73 -6.75 3.31
N LEU A 46 0.31 -6.22 2.16
CA LEU A 46 0.93 -6.55 0.86
C LEU A 46 2.41 -6.17 0.81
N VAL A 47 2.77 -5.00 1.36
CA VAL A 47 4.17 -4.54 1.40
C VAL A 47 4.99 -5.42 2.35
N GLU A 48 4.46 -5.76 3.52
CA GLU A 48 5.12 -6.67 4.47
C GLU A 48 5.37 -8.05 3.84
N GLU A 49 4.34 -8.67 3.25
CA GLU A 49 4.49 -9.95 2.55
C GLU A 49 5.49 -9.87 1.39
N PHE A 50 5.50 -8.74 0.68
CA PHE A 50 6.45 -8.51 -0.40
C PHE A 50 7.90 -8.46 0.11
N GLU A 51 8.17 -7.73 1.19
CA GLU A 51 9.50 -7.64 1.80
C GLU A 51 9.98 -9.00 2.33
N LEU A 52 9.09 -9.80 2.90
CA LEU A 52 9.39 -11.17 3.33
C LEU A 52 9.69 -12.12 2.16
N THR A 53 8.99 -11.94 1.04
CA THR A 53 9.13 -12.79 -0.16
C THR A 53 10.35 -12.40 -1.00
N PHE A 54 10.65 -11.11 -1.07
CA PHE A 54 11.74 -10.53 -1.86
C PHE A 54 12.67 -9.71 -0.96
N PRO A 55 13.30 -10.32 0.06
CA PRO A 55 14.17 -9.59 0.96
C PRO A 55 15.25 -8.85 0.14
N GLU A 56 15.46 -7.57 0.46
CA GLU A 56 16.66 -6.87 0.00
C GLU A 56 17.83 -7.54 0.74
N ASN A 57 18.54 -8.42 0.03
CA ASN A 57 19.74 -9.05 0.59
C ASN A 57 20.74 -7.95 1.01
N LYS A 58 21.20 -8.06 2.27
CA LYS A 58 22.21 -7.26 2.99
C LYS A 58 23.37 -6.70 2.16
#